data_AF-Q9N391-F1
#
_entry.id   AF-Q9N391-F1
#
_cell.length_a   1.000
_cell.length_b   1.000
_cell.length_c   1.000
_cell.angle_alpha   90.00
_cell.angle_beta   90.00
_cell.angle_gamma   90.00
#
_symmetry.space_group_name_H-M   'P 1'
#
loop_
_entity.id
_entity.type
_entity.pdbx_description
1 polymer ?
#
loop_
_entity_poly.entity_id
_entity_poly.type
_entity_poly.pdbx_seq_one_letter_code
_entity_poly.pdbx_strand_id
1 'polypeptide(L)'
;MTSLSSPSPIQHTTSSFLNNFMPTPSLINLQQGYRNPDLGSQDLARLDASRHESIQKVSRKLSTYEEEKNLIENELEEIERTGARLLSIVEQKDNFLASRIRRFMEKSKELVGIETLLRLQLNKHNERIKDGLIDISAARGEESYLQKRFKDTDFLRKISARREIDYDKELSEIFTDDQFHRWVMFKKATLQLLQTESSVSYYIRESNAKLDALHLAPRGTSA
;
A
#
# COMPACT_ATOMS: atom_id res chain seq x y z
N MET A 1 9.75 47.76 15.62
CA MET A 1 9.43 47.04 14.38
C MET A 1 10.42 45.90 14.26
N THR A 2 9.99 44.67 14.56
CA THR A 2 10.79 43.45 14.46
C THR A 2 9.86 42.38 13.89
N SER A 3 10.14 41.96 12.67
CA SER A 3 9.34 41.00 11.90
C SER A 3 9.48 39.59 12.47
N LEU A 4 8.35 38.99 12.83
CA LEU A 4 8.22 37.57 13.11
C LEU A 4 8.30 36.81 11.78
N SER A 5 9.37 36.07 11.56
CA SER A 5 9.51 35.10 10.48
C SER A 5 8.72 33.84 10.80
N SER A 6 7.71 33.56 9.99
CA SER A 6 6.88 32.36 10.00
C SER A 6 7.64 31.12 9.52
N PRO A 7 7.37 29.92 10.08
CA PRO A 7 7.92 28.67 9.57
C PRO A 7 7.24 28.26 8.25
N SER A 8 8.05 27.84 7.28
CA SER A 8 7.64 27.44 5.93
C SER A 8 6.70 26.22 5.93
N PRO A 9 5.72 26.14 5.01
CA PRO A 9 4.79 25.02 4.96
C PRO A 9 5.46 23.77 4.37
N ILE A 10 5.23 22.64 5.05
CA ILE A 10 5.57 21.28 4.60
C ILE A 10 4.95 21.07 3.22
N GLN A 11 5.80 20.91 2.20
CA GLN A 11 5.36 20.60 0.84
C GLN A 11 4.69 19.23 0.82
N HIS A 12 3.39 19.23 0.52
CA HIS A 12 2.65 18.04 0.13
C HIS A 12 3.19 17.50 -1.20
N THR A 13 4.05 16.49 -1.18
CA THR A 13 4.56 15.84 -2.41
C THR A 13 3.89 14.49 -2.73
N THR A 14 2.92 14.02 -1.93
CA THR A 14 2.40 12.66 -2.08
C THR A 14 1.07 12.54 -2.85
N SER A 15 0.41 13.63 -3.25
CA SER A 15 -0.94 13.53 -3.85
C SER A 15 -0.99 13.58 -5.39
N SER A 16 0.11 13.82 -6.09
CA SER A 16 0.09 14.04 -7.55
C SER A 16 0.47 12.81 -8.39
N PHE A 17 0.99 11.74 -7.79
CA PHE A 17 1.46 10.57 -8.56
C PHE A 17 0.38 9.51 -8.85
N LEU A 18 -0.71 9.48 -8.08
CA LEU A 18 -1.81 8.53 -8.29
C LEU A 18 -2.67 8.84 -9.53
N ASN A 19 -2.46 9.99 -10.19
CA ASN A 19 -3.27 10.44 -11.31
C ASN A 19 -2.70 10.07 -12.70
N ASN A 20 -1.53 9.44 -12.78
CA ASN A 20 -0.92 9.05 -14.06
C ASN A 20 -1.10 7.55 -14.34
N PHE A 21 -2.35 7.10 -14.42
CA PHE A 21 -2.69 5.87 -15.12
C PHE A 21 -2.63 6.13 -16.63
N MET A 22 -1.43 6.19 -17.21
CA MET A 22 -1.26 6.09 -18.65
C MET A 22 -1.81 4.74 -19.12
N PRO A 23 -2.71 4.68 -20.12
CA PRO A 23 -3.29 3.43 -20.56
C PRO A 23 -2.22 2.57 -21.23
N THR A 24 -1.70 1.57 -20.51
CA THR A 24 -1.09 0.41 -21.16
C THR A 24 -2.16 -0.28 -22.01
N PRO A 25 -1.84 -0.77 -23.22
CA PRO A 25 -2.72 -1.69 -23.93
C PRO A 25 -3.21 -2.75 -22.95
N SER A 26 -4.52 -2.94 -22.84
CA SER A 26 -5.04 -3.95 -21.91
C SER A 26 -4.45 -5.30 -22.33
N LEU A 27 -4.00 -6.09 -21.34
CA LEU A 27 -3.50 -7.45 -21.57
C LEU A 27 -4.50 -8.27 -22.40
N ILE A 28 -5.78 -7.97 -22.26
CA ILE A 28 -6.91 -8.57 -22.98
C ILE A 28 -6.87 -8.22 -24.46
N ASN A 29 -6.63 -6.96 -24.83
CA ASN A 29 -6.52 -6.59 -26.24
C ASN A 29 -5.35 -7.32 -26.91
N LEU A 30 -4.24 -7.50 -26.20
CA LEU A 30 -3.11 -8.32 -26.68
C LEU A 30 -3.52 -9.79 -26.81
N GLN A 31 -4.14 -10.38 -25.79
CA GLN A 31 -4.60 -11.77 -25.82
C GLN A 31 -5.65 -12.05 -26.91
N GLN A 32 -6.60 -11.14 -27.12
CA GLN A 32 -7.58 -11.22 -28.20
C GLN A 32 -6.91 -11.08 -29.57
N GLY A 33 -5.95 -10.16 -29.70
CA GLY A 33 -5.15 -9.99 -30.91
C GLY A 33 -4.42 -11.28 -31.30
N TYR A 34 -3.75 -11.94 -30.35
CA TYR A 34 -3.06 -13.21 -30.61
C TYR A 34 -4.01 -14.39 -30.88
N ARG A 35 -5.30 -14.28 -30.51
CA ARG A 35 -6.32 -15.30 -30.79
C ARG A 35 -7.02 -15.09 -32.14
N ASN A 36 -6.73 -14.01 -32.86
CA ASN A 36 -7.32 -13.77 -34.17
C ASN A 36 -6.72 -14.75 -35.20
N PRO A 37 -7.52 -15.66 -35.80
CA PRO A 37 -7.02 -16.61 -36.79
C PRO A 37 -6.60 -15.95 -38.11
N ASP A 38 -7.11 -14.75 -38.42
CA ASP A 38 -6.82 -14.02 -39.65
C ASP A 38 -5.67 -13.00 -39.48
N LEU A 39 -4.84 -13.20 -38.45
CA LEU A 39 -3.78 -12.25 -38.10
C LEU A 39 -2.64 -12.29 -39.13
N GLY A 40 -2.56 -11.26 -39.96
CA GLY A 40 -1.47 -11.09 -40.92
C GLY A 40 -0.11 -10.84 -40.25
N SER A 41 0.97 -11.12 -40.98
CA SER A 41 2.35 -10.96 -40.49
C SER A 41 2.69 -9.54 -40.02
N GLN A 42 2.15 -8.52 -40.69
CA GLN A 42 2.34 -7.12 -40.30
C GLN A 42 1.61 -6.77 -38.99
N ASP A 43 0.42 -7.31 -38.78
CA ASP A 43 -0.35 -7.07 -37.56
C ASP A 43 0.19 -7.87 -36.37
N LEU A 44 0.72 -9.07 -36.63
CA LEU A 44 1.50 -9.82 -35.65
C LEU A 44 2.74 -9.05 -35.19
N ALA A 45 3.51 -8.47 -36.11
CA ALA A 45 4.68 -7.66 -35.77
C ALA A 45 4.31 -6.41 -34.94
N ARG A 46 3.16 -5.78 -35.22
CA ARG A 46 2.63 -4.66 -34.42
C ARG A 46 2.20 -5.10 -33.02
N LEU A 47 1.54 -6.26 -32.90
CA LEU A 47 1.16 -6.82 -31.60
C LEU A 47 2.38 -7.15 -30.75
N ASP A 48 3.41 -7.75 -31.35
CA ASP A 48 4.67 -8.05 -30.65
C ASP A 48 5.39 -6.79 -30.20
N ALA A 49 5.42 -5.73 -31.03
CA ALA A 49 5.97 -4.44 -30.65
C ALA A 49 5.21 -3.82 -29.46
N SER A 50 3.87 -3.84 -29.50
CA SER A 50 3.00 -3.35 -28.42
C SER A 50 3.17 -4.13 -27.12
N ARG A 51 3.30 -5.45 -27.21
CA ARG A 51 3.61 -6.32 -26.08
C ARG A 51 4.99 -5.99 -25.50
N HIS A 52 6.01 -5.84 -26.34
CA HIS A 52 7.37 -5.50 -25.90
C HIS A 52 7.41 -4.14 -25.19
N GLU A 53 6.75 -3.13 -25.74
CA GLU A 53 6.61 -1.81 -25.12
C GLU A 53 5.91 -1.91 -23.75
N SER A 54 4.85 -2.73 -23.66
CA SER A 54 4.12 -2.97 -22.41
C SER A 54 5.00 -3.63 -21.35
N ILE A 55 5.81 -4.62 -21.72
CA ILE A 55 6.80 -5.25 -20.83
C ILE A 55 7.77 -4.19 -20.32
N GLN A 56 8.40 -3.41 -21.20
CA GLN A 56 9.35 -2.37 -20.79
C GLN A 56 8.73 -1.36 -19.83
N LYS A 57 7.49 -0.91 -20.10
CA LYS A 57 6.76 0.03 -19.23
C LYS A 57 6.54 -0.55 -17.84
N VAL A 58 6.06 -1.80 -17.75
CA VAL A 58 5.79 -2.46 -16.47
C VAL A 58 7.10 -2.72 -15.71
N SER A 59 8.16 -3.18 -16.38
CA SER A 59 9.47 -3.40 -15.75
C SER A 59 10.08 -2.14 -15.17
N ARG A 60 10.01 -1.00 -15.88
CA ARG A 60 10.48 0.29 -15.33
C ARG A 60 9.71 0.68 -14.08
N LYS A 61 8.38 0.53 -14.10
CA LYS A 61 7.52 0.84 -12.95
C LYS A 61 7.81 -0.07 -11.76
N LEU A 62 8.03 -1.36 -12.01
CA LEU A 62 8.40 -2.34 -10.99
C LEU A 62 9.72 -1.94 -10.30
N SER A 63 10.75 -1.58 -11.07
CA SER A 63 12.03 -1.09 -10.52
C SER A 63 11.81 0.12 -9.60
N THR A 64 10.98 1.08 -9.99
CA THR A 64 10.64 2.23 -9.14
C THR A 64 9.97 1.82 -7.84
N TYR A 65 9.04 0.87 -7.88
CA TYR A 65 8.40 0.36 -6.67
C TYR A 65 9.38 -0.40 -5.76
N GLU A 66 10.31 -1.15 -6.32
CA GLU A 66 11.34 -1.86 -5.55
C GLU A 66 12.31 -0.88 -4.87
N GLU A 67 12.72 0.18 -5.57
CA GLU A 67 13.52 1.27 -4.99
C GLU A 67 12.78 1.98 -3.85
N GLU A 68 11.50 2.33 -4.07
CA GLU A 68 10.64 2.95 -3.05
C GLU A 68 10.47 2.05 -1.84
N LYS A 69 10.25 0.75 -2.05
CA LYS A 69 10.14 -0.23 -0.97
C LYS A 69 11.40 -0.25 -0.11
N ASN A 70 12.58 -0.27 -0.74
CA ASN A 70 13.85 -0.26 0.01
C ASN A 70 14.00 1.01 0.85
N LEU A 71 13.59 2.17 0.34
CA LEU A 71 13.60 3.43 1.11
C LEU A 71 12.68 3.35 2.32
N ILE A 72 11.45 2.86 2.13
CA ILE A 72 10.46 2.72 3.21
C ILE A 72 10.94 1.72 4.26
N GLU A 73 11.55 0.60 3.86
CA GLU A 73 12.09 -0.40 4.79
C GLU A 73 13.21 0.18 5.67
N ASN A 74 14.09 1.00 5.10
CA ASN A 74 15.13 1.70 5.87
C ASN A 74 14.51 2.69 6.88
N GLU A 75 13.52 3.48 6.45
CA GLU A 75 12.81 4.42 7.34
C GLU A 75 12.05 3.70 8.47
N LEU A 76 11.40 2.58 8.16
CA LEU A 76 10.73 1.73 9.15
C LEU A 76 11.73 1.22 10.19
N GLU A 77 12.93 0.79 9.78
CA GLU A 77 13.95 0.32 10.71
C GLU A 77 14.39 1.43 11.69
N GLU A 78 14.58 2.67 11.21
CA GLU A 78 14.92 3.81 12.05
C GLU A 78 13.80 4.17 13.05
N ILE A 79 12.55 4.07 12.61
CA ILE A 79 11.37 4.33 13.44
C ILE A 79 11.18 3.25 14.50
N GLU A 80 11.40 1.97 14.17
CA GLU A 80 11.36 0.87 15.14
C GLU A 80 12.46 1.03 16.20
N ARG A 81 13.67 1.48 15.82
CA ARG A 81 14.72 1.81 16.80
C ARG A 81 14.29 2.95 17.74
N THR A 82 13.59 3.95 17.21
CA THR A 82 13.05 5.06 18.02
C THR A 82 11.99 4.55 19.00
N GLY A 83 11.04 3.74 18.53
CA GLY A 83 10.02 3.11 19.37
C GLY A 83 10.61 2.21 20.45
N ALA A 84 11.63 1.41 20.11
CA ALA A 84 12.33 0.54 21.06
C ALA A 84 13.01 1.34 22.18
N ARG A 85 13.67 2.46 21.84
CA ARG A 85 14.27 3.37 22.83
C ARG A 85 13.23 3.95 23.77
N LEU A 86 12.10 4.45 23.25
CA LEU A 86 11.02 4.99 24.07
C LEU A 86 10.43 3.91 25.00
N LEU A 87 10.18 2.71 24.47
CA LEU A 87 9.66 1.60 25.27
C LEU A 87 10.65 1.13 26.35
N SER A 88 11.96 1.24 26.12
CA SER A 88 12.96 0.92 27.15
C SER A 88 12.87 1.86 28.36
N ILE A 89 12.50 3.13 28.16
CA ILE A 89 12.27 4.10 29.24
C ILE A 89 11.05 3.68 30.06
N VAL A 90 9.98 3.27 29.39
CA VAL A 90 8.76 2.76 30.04
C VAL A 90 9.09 1.50 30.84
N GLU A 91 9.84 0.58 30.26
CA GLU A 91 10.20 -0.71 30.87
C GLU A 91 11.02 -0.56 32.15
N GLN A 92 11.86 0.48 32.26
CA GLN A 92 12.60 0.80 33.48
C GLN A 92 11.69 1.25 34.64
N LYS A 93 10.47 1.73 34.35
CA LYS A 93 9.51 2.22 35.33
C LYS A 93 8.38 1.23 35.59
N ASP A 94 7.82 0.69 34.51
CA ASP A 94 6.76 -0.30 34.51
C ASP A 94 6.93 -1.27 33.31
N ASN A 95 7.55 -2.40 33.60
CA ASN A 95 7.74 -3.48 32.64
C ASN A 95 6.41 -4.08 32.15
N PHE A 96 5.38 -4.12 32.99
CA PHE A 96 4.08 -4.68 32.61
C PHE A 96 3.36 -3.77 31.61
N LEU A 97 3.37 -2.46 31.85
CA LEU A 97 2.88 -1.46 30.90
C LEU A 97 3.65 -1.52 29.58
N ALA A 98 4.98 -1.54 29.60
CA ALA A 98 5.79 -1.66 28.38
C ALA A 98 5.42 -2.91 27.56
N SER A 99 5.23 -4.05 28.23
CA SER A 99 4.80 -5.30 27.60
C SER A 99 3.38 -5.22 27.00
N ARG A 100 2.44 -4.55 27.68
CA ARG A 100 1.08 -4.33 27.15
C ARG A 100 1.12 -3.43 25.91
N ILE A 101 1.90 -2.36 25.95
CA ILE A 101 2.03 -1.43 24.83
C ILE A 101 2.69 -2.11 23.63
N ARG A 102 3.75 -2.90 23.82
CA ARG A 102 4.37 -3.68 22.72
C ARG A 102 3.33 -4.56 22.02
N ARG A 103 2.56 -5.34 22.77
CA ARG A 103 1.50 -6.19 22.21
C ARG A 103 0.43 -5.36 21.48
N PHE A 104 0.04 -4.22 22.04
CA PHE A 104 -0.90 -3.32 21.41
C PHE A 104 -0.37 -2.76 20.08
N MET A 105 0.88 -2.31 20.06
CA MET A 105 1.53 -1.79 18.85
C MET A 105 1.57 -2.85 17.75
N GLU A 106 1.97 -4.08 18.06
CA GLU A 106 1.94 -5.19 17.10
C GLU A 106 0.54 -5.41 16.51
N LYS A 107 -0.51 -5.39 17.35
CA LYS A 107 -1.89 -5.50 16.86
C LYS A 107 -2.36 -4.30 16.05
N SER A 108 -1.88 -3.10 16.37
CA SER A 108 -2.16 -1.89 15.59
C SER A 108 -1.52 -1.96 14.20
N LYS A 109 -0.27 -2.44 14.11
CA LYS A 109 0.45 -2.68 12.85
C LYS A 109 -0.27 -3.71 11.98
N GLU A 110 -0.66 -4.86 12.55
CA GLU A 110 -1.47 -5.88 11.87
C GLU A 110 -2.78 -5.29 11.32
N LEU A 111 -3.48 -4.47 12.11
CA LEU A 111 -4.74 -3.85 11.71
C LEU A 111 -4.56 -2.88 10.53
N VAL A 112 -3.49 -2.07 10.52
CA VAL A 112 -3.16 -1.20 9.38
C VAL A 112 -2.94 -2.01 8.11
N GLY A 113 -2.21 -3.12 8.19
CA GLY A 113 -1.98 -4.01 7.04
C GLY A 113 -3.29 -4.55 6.46
N ILE A 114 -4.20 -5.01 7.32
CA ILE A 114 -5.52 -5.52 6.90
C ILE A 114 -6.36 -4.40 6.25
N GLU A 115 -6.46 -3.24 6.87
CA GLU A 115 -7.22 -2.10 6.34
C GLU A 115 -6.69 -1.63 4.98
N THR A 116 -5.36 -1.57 4.84
CA THR A 116 -4.69 -1.18 3.59
C THR A 116 -5.00 -2.19 2.49
N LEU A 117 -4.88 -3.49 2.79
CA LEU A 117 -5.19 -4.55 1.83
C LEU A 117 -6.65 -4.53 1.40
N LEU A 118 -7.60 -4.32 2.32
CA LEU A 118 -9.03 -4.22 1.99
C LEU A 118 -9.31 -3.04 1.06
N ARG A 119 -8.68 -1.87 1.28
CA ARG A 119 -8.79 -0.70 0.38
C ARG A 119 -8.25 -1.01 -1.02
N LEU A 120 -7.11 -1.68 -1.10
CA LEU A 120 -6.51 -2.08 -2.38
C LEU A 120 -7.38 -3.11 -3.12
N GLN A 121 -7.94 -4.08 -2.40
CA GLN A 121 -8.89 -5.04 -2.96
C GLN A 121 -10.16 -4.36 -3.48
N LEU A 122 -10.73 -3.41 -2.74
CA LEU A 122 -11.88 -2.64 -3.20
C LEU A 122 -11.56 -1.83 -4.45
N ASN A 123 -10.39 -1.20 -4.50
CA ASN A 123 -9.94 -0.46 -5.69
C ASN A 123 -9.82 -1.38 -6.90
N LYS A 124 -9.15 -2.53 -6.76
CA LYS A 124 -9.04 -3.53 -7.84
C LYS A 124 -10.40 -4.08 -8.27
N HIS A 125 -11.29 -4.31 -7.33
CA HIS A 125 -12.66 -4.73 -7.61
C HIS A 125 -13.40 -3.69 -8.46
N ASN A 126 -13.33 -2.42 -8.09
CA ASN A 126 -13.91 -1.31 -8.85
C ASN A 126 -13.31 -1.16 -10.25
N GLU A 127 -11.99 -1.36 -10.39
CA GLU A 127 -11.32 -1.40 -11.70
C GLU A 127 -11.85 -2.55 -12.56
N ARG A 128 -12.00 -3.76 -12.00
CA ARG A 128 -12.56 -4.91 -12.72
C ARG A 128 -14.00 -4.70 -13.17
N ILE A 129 -14.83 -4.01 -12.36
CA ILE A 129 -16.19 -3.63 -12.77
C ILE A 129 -16.12 -2.64 -13.94
N LYS A 130 -15.31 -1.59 -13.81
CA LYS A 130 -15.17 -0.55 -14.83
C LYS A 130 -14.70 -1.12 -16.16
N ASP A 131 -13.78 -2.08 -16.12
CA ASP A 131 -13.22 -2.75 -17.30
C ASP A 131 -14.13 -3.88 -17.82
N GLY A 132 -15.28 -4.14 -17.19
CA GLY A 132 -16.23 -5.17 -17.61
C GLY A 132 -15.71 -6.60 -17.46
N LEU A 133 -14.74 -6.82 -16.57
CA LEU A 133 -14.03 -8.10 -16.39
C LEU A 133 -14.79 -9.11 -15.53
N ILE A 134 -15.82 -8.66 -14.83
CA ILE A 134 -16.63 -9.49 -13.95
C ILE A 134 -18.11 -9.26 -14.23
N ASP A 135 -18.87 -10.34 -14.11
CA ASP A 135 -20.34 -10.26 -14.16
C ASP A 135 -20.87 -9.46 -12.97
N ILE A 136 -21.98 -8.74 -13.18
CA ILE A 136 -22.59 -7.85 -12.19
C ILE A 136 -23.04 -8.62 -10.95
N SER A 137 -23.51 -9.86 -11.10
CA SER A 137 -23.94 -10.67 -9.95
C SER A 137 -22.76 -11.11 -9.08
N ALA A 138 -21.66 -11.54 -9.71
CA ALA A 138 -20.40 -11.85 -9.03
C ALA A 138 -19.80 -10.61 -8.37
N ALA A 139 -19.88 -9.45 -9.05
CA ALA A 139 -19.42 -8.19 -8.52
C ALA A 139 -20.11 -7.82 -7.20
N ARG A 140 -21.44 -7.91 -7.16
CA ARG A 140 -22.23 -7.62 -5.95
C ARG A 140 -21.91 -8.54 -4.77
N GLY A 141 -21.62 -9.82 -5.03
CA GLY A 141 -21.24 -10.78 -4.00
C GLY A 141 -19.91 -10.42 -3.33
N GLU A 142 -18.89 -10.12 -4.14
CA GLU A 142 -17.57 -9.70 -3.66
C GLU A 142 -17.64 -8.34 -2.95
N GLU A 143 -18.43 -7.39 -3.47
CA GLU A 143 -18.66 -6.09 -2.81
C GLU A 143 -19.29 -6.26 -1.41
N SER A 144 -20.33 -7.09 -1.29
CA SER A 144 -20.98 -7.34 0.00
C SER A 144 -20.02 -7.95 1.02
N TYR A 145 -19.16 -8.89 0.57
CA TYR A 145 -18.10 -9.46 1.39
C TYR A 145 -17.10 -8.40 1.87
N LEU A 146 -16.59 -7.57 0.97
CA LEU A 146 -15.65 -6.49 1.30
C LEU A 146 -16.28 -5.49 2.29
N GLN A 147 -17.54 -5.09 2.07
CA GLN A 147 -18.26 -4.19 2.98
C GLN A 147 -18.39 -4.77 4.39
N LYS A 148 -18.63 -6.08 4.53
CA LYS A 148 -18.66 -6.73 5.85
C LYS A 148 -17.28 -6.65 6.52
N ARG A 149 -16.21 -6.93 5.78
CA ARG A 149 -14.83 -6.86 6.30
C ARG A 149 -14.45 -5.45 6.73
N PHE A 150 -14.87 -4.42 5.99
CA PHE A 150 -14.68 -3.02 6.40
C PHE A 150 -15.39 -2.68 7.70
N LYS A 151 -16.62 -3.16 7.90
CA LYS A 151 -17.34 -2.98 9.17
C LYS A 151 -16.62 -3.64 10.33
N ASP A 152 -16.08 -4.84 10.13
CA ASP A 152 -15.30 -5.55 11.15
C ASP A 152 -14.03 -4.75 11.50
N THR A 153 -13.30 -4.23 10.50
CA THR A 153 -12.09 -3.42 10.75
C THR A 153 -12.40 -2.08 11.39
N ASP A 154 -13.49 -1.42 11.01
CA ASP A 154 -13.92 -0.15 11.64
C ASP A 154 -14.24 -0.35 13.13
N PHE A 155 -14.86 -1.48 13.47
CA PHE A 155 -15.12 -1.83 14.86
C PHE A 155 -13.81 -2.05 15.63
N LEU A 156 -12.87 -2.81 15.07
CA LEU A 156 -11.55 -3.01 15.67
C LEU A 156 -10.77 -1.70 15.82
N ARG A 157 -10.82 -0.81 14.82
CA ARG A 157 -10.17 0.51 14.86
C ARG A 157 -10.72 1.38 15.99
N LYS A 158 -12.03 1.37 16.21
CA LYS A 158 -12.66 2.09 17.34
C LYS A 158 -12.20 1.57 18.70
N ILE A 159 -12.09 0.25 18.86
CA ILE A 159 -11.57 -0.35 20.10
C ILE A 159 -10.09 0.00 20.29
N SER A 160 -9.30 -0.15 19.22
CA SER A 160 -7.87 0.17 19.22
C SER A 160 -7.61 1.63 19.60
N ALA A 161 -8.36 2.58 19.04
CA ALA A 161 -8.23 4.00 19.33
C ALA A 161 -8.54 4.34 20.79
N ARG A 162 -9.56 3.70 21.39
CA ARG A 162 -9.86 3.89 22.83
C ARG A 162 -8.70 3.39 23.69
N ARG A 163 -8.19 2.21 23.39
CA ARG A 163 -7.07 1.61 24.11
C ARG A 163 -5.77 2.42 23.94
N GLU A 164 -5.56 3.00 22.76
CA GLU A 164 -4.46 3.92 22.50
C GLU A 164 -4.51 5.15 23.41
N ILE A 165 -5.69 5.77 23.56
CA ILE A 165 -5.89 6.91 24.45
C ILE A 165 -5.58 6.54 25.90
N ASP A 166 -5.99 5.35 26.35
CA ASP A 166 -5.70 4.89 27.71
C ASP A 166 -4.19 4.70 27.93
N TYR A 167 -3.48 4.10 26.98
CA TYR A 167 -2.02 3.99 27.06
C TYR A 167 -1.31 5.33 26.97
N ASP A 168 -1.79 6.26 26.14
CA ASP A 168 -1.20 7.59 26.04
C ASP A 168 -1.33 8.35 27.38
N LYS A 169 -2.43 8.16 28.12
CA LYS A 169 -2.54 8.70 29.49
C LYS A 169 -1.52 8.08 30.43
N GLU A 170 -1.43 6.74 30.49
CA GLU A 170 -0.44 6.05 31.33
C GLU A 170 1.00 6.47 30.96
N LEU A 171 1.29 6.66 29.67
CA LEU A 171 2.60 7.10 29.19
C LEU A 171 2.91 8.56 29.51
N SER A 172 1.90 9.43 29.55
CA SER A 172 2.08 10.85 29.92
C SER A 172 2.58 11.04 31.37
N GLU A 173 2.34 10.06 32.25
CA GLU A 173 2.84 10.07 33.63
C GLU A 173 4.31 9.61 33.73
N ILE A 174 4.81 8.92 32.70
CA ILE A 174 6.17 8.35 32.67
C ILE A 174 7.12 9.20 31.84
N PHE A 175 6.65 9.68 30.68
CA PHE A 175 7.46 10.44 29.74
C PHE A 175 7.59 11.90 30.13
N THR A 176 8.72 12.50 29.77
CA THR A 176 8.81 13.96 29.65
C THR A 176 8.00 14.45 28.43
N ASP A 177 7.67 15.73 28.37
CA ASP A 177 6.95 16.31 27.23
C ASP A 177 7.64 16.03 25.88
N ASP A 178 8.97 16.12 25.82
CA ASP A 178 9.75 15.79 24.61
C ASP A 178 9.64 14.30 24.24
N GLN A 179 9.73 13.41 25.23
CA GLN A 179 9.60 11.97 25.00
C GLN A 179 8.17 11.60 24.54
N PHE A 180 7.16 12.22 25.14
CA PHE A 180 5.76 12.01 24.77
C PHE A 180 5.48 12.55 23.36
N HIS A 181 6.04 13.72 23.01
CA HIS A 181 5.96 14.24 21.64
C HIS A 181 6.59 13.27 20.63
N ARG A 182 7.79 12.75 20.91
CA ARG A 182 8.45 11.74 20.07
C ARG A 182 7.62 10.46 19.97
N TRP A 183 6.96 10.03 21.04
CA TRP A 183 6.05 8.88 21.03
C TRP A 183 4.88 9.07 20.06
N VAL A 184 4.22 10.23 20.11
CA VAL A 184 3.12 10.55 19.18
C VAL A 184 3.61 10.56 17.73
N MET A 185 4.78 11.14 17.48
CA MET A 185 5.39 11.18 16.14
C MET A 185 5.77 9.78 15.65
N PHE A 186 6.38 8.96 16.51
CA PHE A 186 6.72 7.56 16.23
C PHE A 186 5.48 6.77 15.80
N LYS A 187 4.38 6.84 16.57
CA LYS A 187 3.14 6.13 16.23
C LYS A 187 2.60 6.57 14.87
N LYS A 188 2.49 7.88 14.64
CA LYS A 188 1.98 8.42 13.38
C LYS A 188 2.83 7.98 12.18
N ALA A 189 4.15 8.09 12.30
CA ALA A 189 5.08 7.72 11.24
C ALA A 189 5.02 6.21 10.95
N THR A 190 4.95 5.38 11.99
CA THR A 190 4.81 3.91 11.86
C THR A 190 3.57 3.55 11.04
N LEU A 191 2.40 4.11 11.37
CA LEU A 191 1.15 3.80 10.65
C LEU A 191 1.22 4.24 9.18
N GLN A 192 1.77 5.43 8.91
CA GLN A 192 1.90 5.96 7.57
C GLN A 192 2.85 5.11 6.72
N LEU A 193 4.02 4.76 7.24
CA LEU A 193 5.00 3.97 6.49
C LEU A 193 4.52 2.55 6.25
N LEU A 194 3.85 1.91 7.21
CA LEU A 194 3.27 0.59 6.99
C LEU A 194 2.17 0.60 5.92
N GLN A 195 1.34 1.65 5.89
CA GLN A 195 0.35 1.81 4.83
C GLN A 195 1.02 1.95 3.45
N THR A 196 2.10 2.75 3.36
CA THR A 196 2.85 2.94 2.12
C THR A 196 3.55 1.64 1.70
N GLU A 197 4.28 0.98 2.62
CA GLU A 197 4.95 -0.30 2.39
C GLU A 197 3.97 -1.34 1.84
N SER A 198 2.82 -1.51 2.50
CA SER A 198 1.81 -2.49 2.09
C SER A 198 1.22 -2.17 0.72
N SER A 199 1.09 -0.88 0.39
CA SER A 199 0.62 -0.44 -0.93
C SER A 199 1.66 -0.71 -2.02
N VAL A 200 2.92 -0.38 -1.77
CA VAL A 200 4.03 -0.64 -2.70
C VAL A 200 4.21 -2.15 -2.91
N SER A 201 4.25 -2.94 -1.83
CA SER A 201 4.32 -4.41 -1.87
C SER A 201 3.13 -5.03 -2.62
N TYR A 202 1.95 -4.41 -2.60
CA TYR A 202 0.83 -4.81 -3.44
C TYR A 202 1.08 -4.50 -4.93
N TYR A 203 1.53 -3.29 -5.27
CA TYR A 203 1.79 -2.93 -6.66
C TYR A 203 2.96 -3.69 -7.29
N ILE A 204 3.97 -4.07 -6.51
CA ILE A 204 5.03 -4.99 -6.94
C ILE A 204 4.42 -6.33 -7.35
N ARG A 205 3.56 -6.92 -6.51
CA ARG A 205 2.88 -8.19 -6.82
C ARG A 205 2.01 -8.10 -8.07
N GLU A 206 1.23 -7.04 -8.22
CA GLU A 206 0.40 -6.82 -9.41
C GLU A 206 1.25 -6.62 -10.67
N SER A 207 2.38 -5.90 -10.57
CA SER A 207 3.30 -5.68 -11.69
C SER A 207 3.98 -6.98 -12.12
N ASN A 208 4.41 -7.81 -11.17
CA ASN A 208 4.96 -9.14 -11.44
C ASN A 208 3.92 -10.04 -12.12
N ALA A 209 2.70 -10.13 -11.58
CA ALA A 209 1.63 -10.91 -12.21
C ALA A 209 1.32 -10.43 -13.64
N LYS A 210 1.38 -9.12 -13.89
CA LYS A 210 1.21 -8.55 -15.23
C LYS A 210 2.37 -8.89 -16.16
N LEU A 211 3.62 -8.84 -15.68
CA LEU A 211 4.78 -9.26 -16.45
C LEU A 211 4.71 -10.75 -16.81
N ASP A 212 4.38 -11.61 -15.85
CA ASP A 212 4.20 -13.05 -16.09
C ASP A 212 3.15 -13.28 -17.18
N ALA A 213 2.00 -12.62 -17.09
CA ALA A 213 0.94 -12.72 -18.09
C ALA A 213 1.37 -12.21 -19.48
N LEU A 214 2.15 -11.12 -19.54
CA LEU A 214 2.72 -10.62 -20.79
C LEU A 214 3.75 -11.61 -21.35
N HIS A 215 4.61 -12.19 -20.52
CA HIS A 215 5.62 -13.17 -20.94
C HIS A 215 5.02 -14.48 -21.44
N LEU A 216 3.92 -14.93 -20.82
CA LEU A 216 3.18 -16.16 -21.16
C LEU A 216 2.18 -15.99 -22.32
N ALA A 217 1.92 -14.77 -22.80
CA ALA A 217 1.02 -14.55 -23.94
C ALA A 217 1.47 -15.40 -25.14
N PRO A 218 0.57 -16.21 -25.74
CA PRO A 218 0.93 -17.16 -26.79
C PRO A 218 1.55 -16.41 -27.96
N ARG A 219 2.79 -16.78 -28.30
CA ARG A 219 3.39 -16.40 -29.58
C ARG A 219 2.55 -17.11 -30.64
N GLY A 220 1.86 -16.36 -31.49
CA GLY A 220 1.12 -16.94 -32.60
C GLY A 220 2.04 -17.92 -33.32
N THR A 221 1.74 -19.22 -33.28
CA THR A 221 2.47 -20.20 -34.06
C THR A 221 2.06 -19.96 -35.50
N SER A 222 2.95 -19.35 -36.29
CA SER A 222 2.82 -19.32 -37.73
C SER A 222 2.73 -20.77 -38.22
N ALA A 223 1.56 -21.16 -38.73
CA ALA A 223 1.38 -22.35 -39.56
C ALA A 223 1.66 -21.97 -41.01
#